data_AF-A0A518DGQ9-F1
#
_entry.id   AF-A0A518DGQ9-F1
#
_cell.length_a   1.000
_cell.length_b   1.000
_cell.length_c   1.000
_cell.angle_alpha   90.00
_cell.angle_beta   90.00
_cell.angle_gamma   90.00
#
_symmetry.space_group_name_H-M   'P 1'
#
loop_
_entity.id
_entity.type
_entity.pdbx_description
1 polymer ?
#
loop_
_entity_poly.entity_id
_entity_poly.type
_entity_poly.pdbx_seq_one_letter_code
_entity_poly.pdbx_strand_id
1 'polypeptide(L)'
;MYTIPMNFVLLTTTTYGTWLPGDPRGSVTSVRDYRPSDPPTAARIEHDRPGEAWEPPIPGLYASAQQLLKQPPVLLGRPLARVVIEKFCETSAFRDRRLAAMSVMRNHLHAVVGFDGFIDFDRMLNDYKSHASRGLNAHAERRPAWWTRGGSARSLPDERAVLGAIHYVLFKQPRPLARWREGDGFLAET
;
A
#
# COMPACT_ATOMS: atom_id res chain seq x y z
N MET A 1 35.53 5.52 -0.39
CA MET A 1 34.13 5.98 -0.37
C MET A 1 33.28 4.72 -0.22
N TYR A 2 32.73 4.47 0.97
CA TYR A 2 31.88 3.29 1.20
C TYR A 2 30.50 3.59 0.63
N THR A 3 30.13 2.98 -0.49
CA THR A 3 28.75 2.98 -0.96
C THR A 3 27.94 2.12 0.00
N ILE A 4 27.05 2.74 0.78
CA ILE A 4 26.09 1.99 1.57
C ILE A 4 25.17 1.25 0.58
N PRO A 5 24.97 -0.07 0.72
CA PRO A 5 24.06 -0.79 -0.16
C PRO A 5 22.64 -0.23 -0.02
N MET A 6 22.02 0.05 -1.16
CA MET A 6 20.65 0.55 -1.24
C MET A 6 19.68 -0.58 -0.85
N ASN A 7 18.86 -0.33 0.16
CA ASN A 7 17.81 -1.23 0.62
C ASN A 7 16.56 -1.07 -0.26
N PHE A 8 15.74 -2.12 -0.36
CA PHE A 8 14.48 -2.07 -1.09
C PHE A 8 13.30 -2.60 -0.29
N VAL A 9 12.13 -2.04 -0.54
CA VAL A 9 10.86 -2.45 0.06
C VAL A 9 9.76 -2.51 -0.99
N LEU A 10 8.89 -3.52 -0.88
CA LEU A 10 7.59 -3.56 -1.55
C LEU A 10 6.54 -2.97 -0.61
N LEU A 11 5.98 -1.83 -0.99
CA LEU A 11 4.90 -1.15 -0.29
C LEU A 11 3.54 -1.56 -0.89
N THR A 12 2.54 -1.67 -0.01
CA THR A 12 1.13 -1.85 -0.37
C THR A 12 0.27 -0.93 0.47
N THR A 13 -0.68 -0.24 -0.16
CA THR A 13 -1.73 0.47 0.57
C THR A 13 -3.04 0.41 -0.20
N THR A 14 -4.15 0.37 0.53
CA THR A 14 -5.50 0.37 -0.03
C THR A 14 -6.12 1.75 0.07
N THR A 15 -7.08 2.02 -0.80
CA THR A 15 -7.92 3.21 -0.70
C THR A 15 -8.89 3.10 0.47
N TYR A 16 -9.43 4.23 0.92
CA TYR A 16 -10.35 4.26 2.05
C TYR A 16 -11.56 3.33 1.83
N GLY A 17 -11.88 2.52 2.84
CA GLY A 17 -13.09 1.71 2.89
C GLY A 17 -13.13 0.50 1.96
N THR A 18 -12.02 0.13 1.30
CA THR A 18 -12.00 -0.95 0.30
C THR A 18 -11.40 -2.27 0.76
N TRP A 19 -10.91 -2.35 1.99
CA TRP A 19 -10.50 -3.58 2.67
C TRP A 19 -10.86 -3.43 4.14
N LEU A 20 -11.94 -4.09 4.57
CA LEU A 20 -12.51 -3.91 5.91
C LEU A 20 -12.20 -5.12 6.80
N PRO A 21 -12.23 -4.99 8.14
CA PRO A 21 -12.18 -6.16 9.00
C PRO A 21 -13.32 -7.13 8.69
N GLY A 22 -13.04 -8.43 8.66
CA GLY A 22 -14.00 -9.48 8.31
C GLY A 22 -14.28 -9.63 6.81
N ASP A 23 -13.48 -8.99 5.94
CA ASP A 23 -13.65 -9.02 4.49
C ASP A 23 -13.74 -10.46 3.94
N PRO A 24 -14.64 -10.74 2.97
CA PRO A 24 -14.71 -12.05 2.31
C PRO A 24 -13.41 -12.51 1.64
N ARG A 25 -12.51 -11.59 1.29
CA ARG A 25 -11.18 -11.89 0.73
C ARG A 25 -10.14 -12.26 1.79
N GLY A 26 -10.53 -12.28 3.06
CA GLY A 26 -9.65 -12.36 4.22
C GLY A 26 -9.20 -10.97 4.66
N SER A 27 -8.85 -10.84 5.94
CA SER A 27 -8.37 -9.57 6.49
C SER A 27 -7.40 -9.80 7.64
N VAL A 28 -6.47 -8.86 7.83
CA VAL A 28 -5.76 -8.73 9.09
C VAL A 28 -6.72 -8.01 10.03
N THR A 29 -7.42 -8.75 10.88
CA THR A 29 -8.27 -8.13 11.89
C THR A 29 -7.45 -7.88 13.14
N SER A 30 -7.69 -6.74 13.77
CA SER A 30 -7.22 -6.47 15.12
C SER A 30 -8.39 -6.59 16.10
N VAL A 31 -9.39 -7.42 15.80
CA VAL A 31 -10.48 -7.68 16.76
C VAL A 31 -9.82 -8.30 18.00
N ARG A 32 -10.40 -8.10 19.18
CA ARG A 32 -9.90 -8.64 20.46
C ARG A 32 -10.02 -10.18 20.53
N ASP A 33 -9.74 -10.87 19.44
CA ASP A 33 -9.78 -12.31 19.33
C ASP A 33 -8.35 -12.79 19.51
N TYR A 34 -8.05 -13.18 20.75
CA TYR A 34 -6.84 -13.94 21.05
C TYR A 34 -6.93 -15.25 20.26
N ARG A 35 -5.93 -15.54 19.43
CA ARG A 35 -5.71 -16.89 18.94
C ARG A 35 -5.37 -17.79 20.13
N PRO A 36 -5.67 -19.10 20.08
CA PRO A 36 -5.27 -20.04 21.12
C PRO A 36 -3.75 -20.05 21.42
N SER A 37 -2.94 -19.60 20.46
CA SER A 37 -1.49 -19.44 20.56
C SER A 37 -1.01 -18.12 21.14
N ASP A 38 -1.91 -17.17 21.40
CA ASP A 38 -1.52 -15.82 21.81
C ASP A 38 -1.14 -15.77 23.28
N PRO A 39 -0.08 -15.02 23.64
CA PRO A 39 0.24 -14.77 25.03
C PRO A 39 -0.87 -13.94 25.69
N PRO A 40 -1.25 -14.23 26.95
CA PRO A 40 -2.20 -13.38 27.66
C PRO A 40 -1.61 -11.98 27.84
N THR A 41 -2.25 -10.98 27.24
CA THR A 41 -1.80 -9.57 27.25
C THR A 41 -2.99 -8.64 27.38
N ALA A 42 -2.85 -7.53 28.11
CA ALA A 42 -3.88 -6.49 28.17
C ALA A 42 -3.89 -5.58 26.92
N ALA A 43 -2.86 -5.70 26.07
CA ALA A 43 -2.72 -4.95 24.84
C ALA A 43 -3.41 -5.66 23.67
N ARG A 44 -3.87 -4.87 22.69
CA ARG A 44 -4.44 -5.39 21.43
C ARG A 44 -3.34 -6.09 20.64
N ILE A 45 -3.56 -7.34 20.23
CA ILE A 45 -2.68 -8.05 19.31
C ILE A 45 -3.16 -7.79 17.89
N GLU A 46 -2.25 -7.39 17.00
CA GLU A 46 -2.50 -7.32 15.56
C GLU A 46 -1.76 -8.49 14.90
N HIS A 47 -2.48 -9.34 14.16
CA HIS A 47 -1.90 -10.47 13.43
C HIS A 47 -1.40 -10.02 12.05
N ASP A 48 -0.50 -9.04 12.04
CA ASP A 48 0.00 -8.36 10.85
C ASP A 48 1.40 -8.83 10.41
N ARG A 49 1.95 -9.85 11.10
CA ARG A 49 3.29 -10.37 10.82
C ARG A 49 3.34 -11.09 9.47
N PRO A 50 4.40 -10.86 8.67
CA PRO A 50 4.59 -11.58 7.41
C PRO A 50 4.59 -13.11 7.61
N GLY A 51 3.72 -13.81 6.87
CA GLY A 51 3.61 -15.27 6.92
C GLY A 51 2.52 -15.81 7.84
N GLU A 52 1.90 -14.96 8.66
CA GLU A 52 0.69 -15.37 9.40
C GLU A 52 -0.53 -15.46 8.49
N ALA A 53 -1.41 -16.41 8.79
CA ALA A 53 -2.66 -16.58 8.05
C ALA A 53 -3.55 -15.35 8.26
N TRP A 54 -4.24 -14.96 7.18
CA TRP A 54 -5.33 -13.98 7.28
C TRP A 54 -6.49 -14.58 8.07
N GLU A 55 -7.22 -13.71 8.76
CA GLU A 55 -8.46 -14.15 9.39
C GLU A 55 -9.48 -14.53 8.31
N PRO A 56 -10.24 -15.62 8.53
CA PRO A 56 -11.32 -16.00 7.65
C PRO A 56 -12.39 -14.90 7.61
N PRO A 57 -13.32 -14.94 6.63
CA PRO A 57 -14.42 -13.99 6.57
C PRO A 57 -15.23 -13.96 7.87
N ILE A 58 -15.50 -12.76 8.39
CA ILE A 58 -16.33 -12.52 9.58
C ILE A 58 -17.47 -11.59 9.16
N PRO A 59 -18.59 -12.12 8.60
CA PRO A 59 -19.61 -11.29 7.95
C PRO A 59 -20.23 -10.22 8.86
N GLY A 60 -20.46 -10.55 10.14
CA GLY A 60 -21.01 -9.60 11.11
C GLY A 60 -20.08 -8.42 11.38
N LEU A 61 -18.78 -8.68 11.47
CA LEU A 61 -17.75 -7.65 11.62
C LEU A 61 -17.64 -6.79 10.37
N TYR A 62 -17.68 -7.41 9.19
CA TYR A 62 -17.66 -6.69 7.92
C TYR A 62 -18.86 -5.74 7.79
N ALA A 63 -20.07 -6.23 8.06
CA ALA A 63 -21.29 -5.41 8.04
C ALA A 63 -21.22 -4.24 9.03
N SER A 64 -20.74 -4.50 10.25
CA SER A 64 -20.53 -3.44 11.25
C SER A 64 -19.50 -2.41 10.79
N ALA A 65 -18.36 -2.85 10.23
CA ALA A 65 -17.33 -1.96 9.71
C ALA A 65 -17.83 -1.10 8.54
N GLN A 66 -18.68 -1.66 7.66
CA GLN A 66 -19.33 -0.91 6.58
C GLN A 66 -20.22 0.22 7.11
N GLN A 67 -20.98 -0.02 8.18
CA GLN A 67 -21.85 1.00 8.79
C GLN A 67 -21.08 2.15 9.46
N LEU A 68 -19.82 1.92 9.85
CA LEU A 68 -18.96 2.92 10.47
C LEU A 68 -18.20 3.79 9.47
N LEU A 69 -18.34 3.55 8.17
CA LEU A 69 -17.71 4.39 7.14
C LEU A 69 -18.29 5.81 7.18
N LYS A 70 -17.40 6.80 7.16
CA LYS A 70 -17.76 8.23 7.19
C LYS A 70 -18.04 8.79 5.79
N GLN A 71 -17.76 7.99 4.76
CA GLN A 71 -17.90 8.31 3.35
C GLN A 71 -17.93 7.00 2.56
N PRO A 72 -18.42 6.99 1.31
CA PRO A 72 -18.32 5.82 0.45
C PRO A 72 -16.86 5.35 0.26
N PRO A 73 -16.62 4.05 0.04
CA PRO A 73 -15.31 3.55 -0.33
C PRO A 73 -14.74 4.28 -1.56
N VAL A 74 -13.46 4.61 -1.50
CA VAL A 74 -12.79 5.35 -2.56
C VAL A 74 -12.32 4.39 -3.64
N LEU A 75 -12.74 4.62 -4.88
CA LEU A 75 -12.31 3.87 -6.06
C LEU A 75 -11.66 4.83 -7.06
N LEU A 76 -10.40 4.59 -7.40
CA LEU A 76 -9.67 5.43 -8.34
C LEU A 76 -10.12 5.19 -9.79
N GLY A 77 -10.10 6.25 -10.59
CA GLY A 77 -10.15 6.18 -12.05
C GLY A 77 -8.76 6.31 -12.66
N ARG A 78 -8.63 6.01 -13.96
CA ARG A 78 -7.35 6.10 -14.69
C ARG A 78 -6.66 7.47 -14.55
N PRO A 79 -7.36 8.62 -14.69
CA PRO A 79 -6.70 9.93 -14.55
C PRO A 79 -6.08 10.13 -13.16
N LEU A 80 -6.82 9.80 -12.10
CA LEU A 80 -6.33 9.92 -10.73
C LEU A 80 -5.21 8.92 -10.41
N ALA A 81 -5.24 7.73 -11.02
CA ALA A 81 -4.17 6.74 -10.87
C ALA A 81 -2.83 7.27 -11.41
N ARG A 82 -2.84 8.04 -12.52
CA ARG A 82 -1.63 8.70 -13.04
C ARG A 82 -1.11 9.77 -12.10
N VAL A 83 -2.00 10.61 -11.56
CA VAL A 83 -1.64 11.63 -10.55
C VAL A 83 -0.96 10.98 -9.34
N VAL A 84 -1.46 9.83 -8.87
CA VAL A 84 -0.84 9.10 -7.75
C VAL A 84 0.60 8.69 -8.10
N ILE A 85 0.84 8.11 -9.29
CA ILE A 85 2.17 7.70 -9.72
C ILE A 85 3.11 8.92 -9.82
N GLU A 86 2.66 10.01 -10.44
CA GLU A 86 3.44 11.24 -10.57
C GLU A 86 3.86 11.77 -9.20
N LYS A 87 2.93 11.81 -8.24
CA LYS A 87 3.24 12.22 -6.86
C LYS A 87 4.18 11.27 -6.14
N PHE A 88 4.15 9.97 -6.44
CA PHE A 88 5.14 9.01 -5.93
C PHE A 88 6.52 9.24 -6.54
N CYS A 89 6.62 9.55 -7.83
CA CYS A 89 7.87 9.94 -8.47
C CYS A 89 8.45 11.21 -7.84
N GLU A 90 7.65 12.28 -7.73
CA GLU A 90 8.04 13.55 -7.10
C GLU A 90 8.48 13.36 -5.64
N THR A 91 7.73 12.59 -4.86
CA THR A 91 8.05 12.33 -3.45
C THR A 91 9.32 11.53 -3.32
N SER A 92 9.56 10.56 -4.22
CA SER A 92 10.79 9.77 -4.20
C SER A 92 12.00 10.66 -4.49
N ALA A 93 11.93 11.50 -5.52
CA ALA A 93 12.98 12.47 -5.83
C ALA A 93 13.24 13.45 -4.67
N PHE A 94 12.18 14.00 -4.05
CA PHE A 94 12.31 14.94 -2.93
C PHE A 94 12.87 14.30 -1.64
N ARG A 95 12.74 12.97 -1.48
CA ARG A 95 13.18 12.25 -0.29
C ARG A 95 14.48 11.47 -0.51
N ASP A 96 15.16 11.66 -1.64
CA ASP A 96 16.33 10.88 -2.07
C ASP A 96 16.07 9.36 -2.03
N ARG A 97 14.88 8.95 -2.49
CA ARG A 97 14.45 7.55 -2.62
C ARG A 97 14.32 7.19 -4.09
N ARG A 98 14.51 5.91 -4.40
CA ARG A 98 14.39 5.37 -5.76
C ARG A 98 13.06 4.67 -5.94
N LEU A 99 12.14 5.22 -6.74
CA LEU A 99 10.96 4.45 -7.17
C LEU A 99 11.37 3.55 -8.34
N ALA A 100 11.40 2.23 -8.15
CA ALA A 100 11.81 1.29 -9.19
C ALA A 100 10.64 0.85 -10.09
N ALA A 101 9.48 0.60 -9.48
CA ALA A 101 8.26 0.21 -10.19
C ALA A 101 7.02 0.51 -9.35
N MET A 102 5.90 0.80 -10.02
CA MET A 102 4.63 1.05 -9.36
C MET A 102 3.45 0.61 -10.22
N SER A 103 2.41 0.11 -9.56
CA SER A 103 1.12 -0.15 -10.19
C SER A 103 -0.02 0.30 -9.28
N VAL A 104 -0.99 0.98 -9.89
CA VAL A 104 -2.19 1.47 -9.21
C VAL A 104 -3.40 0.76 -9.77
N MET A 105 -4.13 0.06 -8.90
CA MET A 105 -5.39 -0.59 -9.18
C MET A 105 -6.53 0.32 -8.72
N ARG A 106 -7.77 -0.11 -8.94
CA ARG A 106 -8.95 0.69 -8.57
C ARG A 106 -9.07 0.95 -7.06
N ASN A 107 -8.58 0.04 -6.21
CA ASN A 107 -8.77 0.09 -4.76
C ASN A 107 -7.47 -0.07 -3.95
N HIS A 108 -6.32 -0.25 -4.59
CA HIS A 108 -5.03 -0.38 -3.92
C HIS A 108 -3.89 -0.07 -4.88
N LEU A 109 -2.69 0.02 -4.34
CA LEU A 109 -1.46 0.20 -5.11
C LEU A 109 -0.32 -0.66 -4.55
N HIS A 110 0.66 -0.92 -5.40
CA HIS A 110 1.95 -1.50 -5.04
C HIS A 110 3.09 -0.65 -5.58
N ALA A 111 4.14 -0.46 -4.78
CA ALA A 111 5.35 0.27 -5.19
C ALA A 111 6.61 -0.45 -4.69
N VAL A 112 7.63 -0.54 -5.53
CA VAL A 112 8.98 -0.99 -5.15
C VAL A 112 9.84 0.25 -4.98
N VAL A 113 10.31 0.48 -3.75
CA VAL A 113 11.05 1.69 -3.37
C VAL A 113 12.41 1.29 -2.81
N GLY A 114 13.47 1.87 -3.38
CA GLY A 114 14.83 1.83 -2.88
C GLY A 114 15.15 3.03 -1.98
N PHE A 115 15.96 2.82 -0.95
CA PHE A 115 16.36 3.85 0.01
C PHE A 115 17.69 3.49 0.67
N ASP A 116 18.40 4.50 1.17
CA ASP A 116 19.65 4.32 1.90
C ASP A 116 19.41 4.27 3.42
N GLY A 117 20.21 3.45 4.11
CA GLY A 117 20.20 3.37 5.58
C GLY A 117 18.95 2.73 6.17
N PHE A 118 18.64 3.09 7.41
CA PHE A 118 17.47 2.62 8.16
C PHE A 118 16.30 3.59 8.00
N ILE A 119 15.09 3.05 7.83
CA ILE A 119 13.88 3.85 7.70
C ILE A 119 12.69 3.23 8.44
N ASP A 120 11.88 4.11 9.01
CA ASP A 120 10.54 3.78 9.51
C ASP A 120 9.59 3.68 8.30
N PHE A 121 9.05 2.49 8.06
CA PHE A 121 8.18 2.22 6.92
C PHE A 121 6.82 2.93 7.02
N ASP A 122 6.27 3.11 8.21
CA ASP A 122 5.01 3.84 8.39
C ASP A 122 5.21 5.31 8.05
N ARG A 123 6.33 5.89 8.48
CA ARG A 123 6.71 7.25 8.10
C ARG A 123 6.93 7.38 6.59
N MET A 124 7.65 6.44 5.98
CA MET A 124 7.86 6.41 4.53
C MET A 124 6.52 6.38 3.78
N LEU A 125 5.64 5.45 4.15
CA LEU A 125 4.36 5.27 3.49
C LEU A 125 3.44 6.49 3.71
N ASN A 126 3.48 7.11 4.89
CA ASN A 126 2.75 8.34 5.18
C ASN A 126 3.23 9.51 4.31
N ASP A 127 4.54 9.67 4.08
CA ASP A 127 5.05 10.69 3.14
C ASP A 127 4.38 10.55 1.77
N TYR A 128 4.40 9.34 1.20
CA TYR A 128 3.81 9.07 -0.10
C TYR A 128 2.30 9.32 -0.12
N LYS A 129 1.56 8.82 0.87
CA LYS A 129 0.10 9.00 0.95
C LYS A 129 -0.29 10.45 1.13
N SER A 130 0.44 11.22 1.92
CA SER A 130 0.19 12.65 2.12
C SER A 130 0.42 13.44 0.82
N HIS A 131 1.53 13.21 0.12
CA HIS A 131 1.81 13.88 -1.15
C HIS A 131 0.83 13.48 -2.27
N ALA A 132 0.51 12.18 -2.37
CA ALA A 132 -0.51 11.71 -3.31
C ALA A 132 -1.88 12.31 -3.01
N SER A 133 -2.28 12.41 -1.72
CA SER A 133 -3.53 13.08 -1.33
C SER A 133 -3.55 14.55 -1.74
N ARG A 134 -2.43 15.28 -1.63
CA ARG A 134 -2.34 16.68 -2.09
C ARG A 134 -2.56 16.78 -3.60
N GLY A 135 -1.95 15.90 -4.38
CA GLY A 135 -2.19 15.83 -5.83
C GLY A 135 -3.64 15.51 -6.17
N LEU A 136 -4.20 14.48 -5.53
CA LEU A 136 -5.60 14.09 -5.74
C LEU A 136 -6.59 15.19 -5.36
N ASN A 137 -6.32 15.93 -4.28
CA ASN A 137 -7.16 17.05 -3.84
C ASN A 137 -7.24 18.20 -4.85
N ALA A 138 -6.28 18.32 -5.78
CA ALA A 138 -6.34 19.31 -6.86
C ALA A 138 -7.37 18.94 -7.94
N HIS A 139 -7.79 17.68 -7.99
CA HIS A 139 -8.72 17.14 -8.99
C HIS A 139 -10.07 16.71 -8.41
N ALA A 140 -10.32 16.99 -7.12
CA ALA A 140 -11.52 16.54 -6.43
C ALA A 140 -12.29 17.72 -5.84
N GLU A 141 -13.61 17.72 -6.03
CA GLU A 141 -14.51 18.74 -5.47
C GLU A 141 -14.54 18.69 -3.94
N ARG A 142 -14.41 17.48 -3.39
CA ARG A 142 -14.32 17.22 -1.96
C ARG A 142 -12.95 16.61 -1.67
N ARG A 143 -12.46 16.80 -0.43
CA ARG A 143 -11.19 16.25 0.04
C ARG A 143 -11.46 15.05 0.96
N PRO A 144 -11.82 13.87 0.40
CA PRO A 144 -12.11 12.70 1.21
C PRO A 144 -10.86 12.18 1.91
N ALA A 145 -11.06 11.26 2.85
CA ALA A 145 -9.99 10.34 3.21
C ALA A 145 -9.72 9.45 1.98
N TRP A 146 -8.57 9.60 1.32
CA TRP A 146 -8.23 8.84 0.11
C TRP A 146 -7.80 7.40 0.42
N TRP A 147 -7.17 7.21 1.57
CA TRP A 147 -6.45 5.97 1.90
C TRP A 147 -6.97 5.34 3.18
N THR A 148 -6.78 4.02 3.30
CA THR A 148 -6.87 3.36 4.62
C THR A 148 -5.78 3.88 5.55
N ARG A 149 -5.90 3.64 6.86
CA ARG A 149 -4.80 3.90 7.80
C ARG A 149 -3.71 2.83 7.64
N GLY A 150 -2.44 3.24 7.67
CA GLY A 150 -1.30 2.32 7.51
C GLY A 150 -1.17 1.71 6.12
N GLY A 151 -0.55 0.53 6.06
CA GLY A 151 -0.35 -0.29 4.88
C GLY A 151 0.60 -1.45 5.19
N SER A 152 1.12 -2.10 4.15
CA SER A 152 2.10 -3.17 4.30
C SER A 152 3.43 -2.76 3.67
N ALA A 153 4.52 -3.17 4.31
CA ALA A 153 5.88 -3.00 3.84
C ALA A 153 6.61 -4.33 3.97
N ARG A 154 7.20 -4.80 2.85
CA ARG A 154 7.99 -6.04 2.83
C ARG A 154 9.38 -5.75 2.29
N SER A 155 10.39 -5.91 3.15
CA SER A 155 11.80 -5.77 2.80
C SER A 155 12.21 -6.77 1.71
N LEU A 156 13.04 -6.33 0.77
CA LEU A 156 13.53 -7.11 -0.36
C LEU A 156 15.05 -7.28 -0.19
N PRO A 157 15.52 -8.44 0.31
CA PRO A 157 16.88 -8.59 0.86
C PRO A 157 17.97 -8.67 -0.20
N ASP A 158 17.63 -8.98 -1.44
CA ASP A 158 18.59 -9.18 -2.53
C ASP A 158 17.99 -8.76 -3.88
N GLU A 159 18.86 -8.69 -4.89
CA GLU A 159 18.48 -8.29 -6.25
C GLU A 159 17.39 -9.20 -6.85
N ARG A 160 17.42 -10.50 -6.56
CA ARG A 160 16.41 -11.45 -7.06
C ARG A 160 15.02 -11.13 -6.48
N ALA A 161 14.95 -10.81 -5.19
CA ALA A 161 13.72 -10.37 -4.54
C ALA A 161 13.21 -9.04 -5.11
N VAL A 162 14.11 -8.10 -5.42
CA VAL A 162 13.78 -6.83 -6.07
C VAL A 162 13.20 -7.06 -7.47
N LEU A 163 13.87 -7.82 -8.32
CA LEU A 163 13.39 -8.15 -9.66
C LEU A 163 12.05 -8.91 -9.63
N GLY A 164 11.91 -9.86 -8.69
CA GLY A 164 10.66 -10.58 -8.46
C GLY A 164 9.50 -9.66 -8.04
N ALA A 165 9.77 -8.68 -7.17
CA ALA A 165 8.78 -7.68 -6.77
C ALA A 165 8.42 -6.74 -7.92
N ILE A 166 9.38 -6.26 -8.71
CA ILE A 166 9.13 -5.44 -9.91
C ILE A 166 8.24 -6.20 -10.88
N HIS A 167 8.57 -7.47 -11.17
CA HIS A 167 7.74 -8.31 -12.04
C HIS A 167 6.32 -8.52 -11.48
N TYR A 168 6.20 -8.76 -10.17
CA TYR A 168 4.91 -8.89 -9.50
C TYR A 168 4.06 -7.61 -9.64
N VAL A 169 4.65 -6.44 -9.42
CA VAL A 169 3.98 -5.14 -9.51
C VAL A 169 3.53 -4.82 -10.93
N LEU A 170 4.34 -5.13 -11.94
CA LEU A 170 4.06 -4.71 -13.33
C LEU A 170 3.21 -5.70 -14.13
N PHE A 171 3.32 -7.00 -13.84
CA PHE A 171 2.79 -8.06 -14.71
C PHE A 171 1.88 -9.07 -14.01
N LYS A 172 1.87 -9.12 -12.66
CA LYS A 172 1.00 -10.04 -11.92
C LYS A 172 -0.20 -9.36 -11.26
N GLN A 173 -0.28 -8.03 -11.29
CA GLN A 173 -1.40 -7.29 -10.74
C GLN A 173 -2.64 -7.37 -11.64
N PRO A 174 -3.84 -7.60 -11.09
CA PRO A 174 -5.05 -7.67 -11.88
C PRO A 174 -5.53 -6.28 -12.29
N ARG A 175 -5.72 -6.07 -13.60
CA ARG A 175 -6.38 -4.89 -14.19
C ARG A 175 -5.86 -3.55 -13.63
N PRO A 176 -4.54 -3.27 -13.74
CA PRO A 176 -3.98 -2.02 -13.26
C PRO A 176 -4.54 -0.85 -14.07
N LEU A 177 -4.88 0.24 -13.38
CA LEU A 177 -5.32 1.50 -14.00
C LEU A 177 -4.15 2.28 -14.58
N ALA A 178 -2.99 2.19 -13.94
CA ALA A 178 -1.75 2.77 -14.41
C ALA A 178 -0.56 1.94 -13.89
N ARG A 179 0.50 1.92 -14.69
CA ARG A 179 1.78 1.29 -14.35
C ARG A 179 2.92 2.22 -14.74
N TRP A 180 3.99 2.17 -13.96
CA TRP A 180 5.19 2.95 -14.20
C TRP A 180 6.41 2.16 -13.78
N ARG A 181 7.49 2.30 -14.55
CA ARG A 181 8.79 1.69 -14.25
C ARG A 181 9.89 2.72 -14.49
N GLU A 182 10.90 2.69 -13.62
CA GLU A 182 12.08 3.53 -13.79
C GLU A 182 12.77 3.23 -15.13
N GLY A 183 13.23 4.28 -15.82
CA GLY A 183 13.82 4.19 -17.16
C GLY A 183 12.79 4.13 -18.29
N ASP A 184 11.66 3.46 -18.08
CA ASP A 184 10.60 3.32 -19.11
C ASP A 184 9.51 4.40 -19.00
N GLY A 185 9.30 4.95 -17.80
CA GLY A 185 8.20 5.87 -17.52
C GLY A 185 6.85 5.16 -17.39
N PHE A 186 5.77 5.80 -17.86
CA PHE A 186 4.44 5.19 -17.89
C PHE A 186 4.39 4.08 -18.94
N LEU A 187 3.97 2.89 -18.52
CA LEU A 187 3.80 1.76 -19.44
C LEU A 187 2.46 1.86 -20.17
N ALA A 188 2.40 1.34 -21.39
CA ALA A 188 1.18 1.29 -22.19
C ALA A 188 0.05 0.56 -21.43
N GLU A 189 -1.18 1.01 -21.67
CA GLU A 189 -2.38 0.36 -21.14
C GLU A 189 -2.53 -1.01 -21.81
N THR A 190 -2.83 -2.05 -21.02
CA THR A 190 -3.28 -3.36 -21.51
C THR A 190 -4.76 -3.33 -21.81
#